data_AF-A0A8H6YYQ0-F1
#
_entry.id   AF-A0A8H6YYQ0-F1
#
_cell.length_a   1.000
_cell.length_b   1.000
_cell.length_c   1.000
_cell.angle_alpha   90.00
_cell.angle_beta   90.00
_cell.angle_gamma   90.00
#
_symmetry.space_group_name_H-M   'P 1'
#
loop_
_entity.id
_entity.type
_entity.pdbx_description
1 polymer ?
#
loop_
_entity_poly.entity_id
_entity_poly.type
_entity_poly.pdbx_seq_one_letter_code
_entity_poly.pdbx_strand_id
1 'polypeptide(L)'
;MSTLELIWDSKHTWSLWSWNSAYGNIHYTAQLVRPIKKSVYMVRIGNRGMEPTDVVALKVARGSEAVEEMEREAGFYEHQLRDLQGTVVPKCYGFYTAKVRGMDIGCLLLEYCSGPPGRDFAHIRSQSQGHASYICSPQGGSATHGDLAGGHHFIPMGHDVRIVDFSVAVPHKCVSGLSKRAAGHRHHICGCHEIAVLENVYARHLL
;
A
#
# COMPACT_ATOMS: atom_id res chain seq x y z
N MET A 1 20.88 0.45 8.48
CA MET A 1 20.95 0.27 7.01
C MET A 1 20.37 -1.08 6.66
N SER A 2 19.42 -1.10 5.73
CA SER A 2 18.80 -2.30 5.17
C SER A 2 19.22 -2.47 3.70
N THR A 3 19.20 -3.70 3.18
CA THR A 3 19.58 -3.96 1.77
C THR A 3 18.61 -4.88 1.07
N LEU A 4 18.45 -4.68 -0.23
CA LEU A 4 17.66 -5.54 -1.12
C LEU A 4 18.55 -6.01 -2.27
N GLU A 5 18.72 -7.32 -2.39
CA GLU A 5 19.34 -7.94 -3.56
C GLU A 5 18.23 -8.44 -4.49
N LEU A 6 17.96 -7.70 -5.56
CA LEU A 6 16.89 -7.99 -6.50
C LEU A 6 17.42 -8.76 -7.71
N ILE A 7 17.09 -10.03 -7.80
CA ILE A 7 17.35 -10.92 -8.93
C ILE A 7 16.22 -10.70 -9.95
N TRP A 8 16.50 -9.89 -10.97
CA TRP A 8 15.54 -9.54 -12.02
C TRP A 8 15.38 -10.67 -13.03
N ASP A 9 16.50 -11.27 -13.44
CA ASP A 9 16.56 -12.44 -14.30
C ASP A 9 17.92 -13.15 -14.10
N SER A 10 18.18 -14.20 -14.88
CA SER A 10 19.45 -14.98 -14.82
C SER A 10 20.73 -14.16 -15.05
N LYS A 11 20.64 -12.93 -15.58
CA LYS A 11 21.76 -12.08 -15.96
C LYS A 11 21.81 -10.76 -15.20
N HIS A 12 20.69 -10.33 -14.60
CA HIS A 12 20.56 -9.04 -13.96
C HIS A 12 20.21 -9.20 -12.48
N THR A 13 21.15 -8.81 -11.62
CA THR A 13 20.94 -8.65 -10.18
C THR A 13 21.26 -7.21 -9.80
N TRP A 14 20.37 -6.57 -9.05
CA TRP A 14 20.53 -5.21 -8.56
C TRP A 14 20.68 -5.21 -7.04
N SER A 15 21.67 -4.49 -6.53
CA SER A 15 21.85 -4.25 -5.10
C SER A 15 21.32 -2.88 -4.77
N LEU A 16 20.27 -2.83 -3.94
CA LEU A 16 19.61 -1.62 -3.49
C LEU A 16 19.72 -1.47 -1.98
N TRP A 17 19.62 -0.23 -1.51
CA TRP A 17 19.82 0.11 -0.11
C TRP A 17 18.68 0.96 0.43
N SER A 18 18.43 0.82 1.73
CA SER A 18 17.56 1.70 2.48
C SER A 18 18.33 2.22 3.68
N TRP A 19 18.63 3.52 3.66
CA TRP A 19 19.45 4.18 4.69
C TRP A 19 18.64 4.45 5.95
N ASN A 20 17.34 4.74 5.81
CA ASN A 20 16.41 5.09 6.88
C ASN A 20 15.23 4.11 6.97
N SER A 21 15.49 2.80 7.01
CA SER A 21 14.42 1.82 7.18
C SER A 21 13.80 1.94 8.57
N ALA A 22 12.51 2.32 8.63
CA ALA A 22 11.72 2.29 9.86
C ALA A 22 11.60 0.87 10.45
N TYR A 23 11.95 -0.15 9.67
CA TYR A 23 11.87 -1.57 10.04
C TYR A 23 13.21 -2.14 10.57
N GLY A 24 14.23 -1.30 10.76
CA GLY A 24 15.53 -1.71 11.32
C GLY A 24 16.57 -2.13 10.28
N ASN A 25 17.44 -3.07 10.65
CA ASN A 25 18.51 -3.61 9.79
C ASN A 25 18.06 -4.95 9.18
N ILE A 26 17.27 -4.88 8.12
CA ILE A 26 16.74 -6.05 7.41
C ILE A 26 17.42 -6.18 6.05
N HIS A 27 17.77 -7.41 5.68
CA HIS A 27 18.43 -7.70 4.42
C HIS A 27 17.65 -8.77 3.67
N TYR A 28 17.09 -8.41 2.51
CA TYR A 28 16.31 -9.32 1.67
C TYR A 28 17.06 -9.70 0.40
N THR A 29 16.84 -10.94 -0.03
CA THR A 29 16.98 -11.33 -1.44
C THR A 29 15.57 -11.40 -2.03
N ALA A 30 15.35 -10.75 -3.17
CA ALA A 30 14.09 -10.78 -3.91
C ALA A 30 14.29 -11.40 -5.29
N GLN A 31 13.44 -12.34 -5.67
CA GLN A 31 13.47 -12.98 -6.98
C GLN A 31 12.21 -12.65 -7.77
N LEU A 32 12.38 -12.10 -8.97
CA LEU A 32 11.28 -11.82 -9.87
C LEU A 32 10.53 -13.10 -10.26
N VAL A 33 9.21 -13.09 -10.11
CA VAL A 33 8.34 -14.20 -10.56
C VAL A 33 7.66 -13.82 -11.87
N ARG A 34 6.89 -12.72 -11.88
CA ARG A 34 6.15 -12.26 -13.06
C ARG A 34 5.66 -10.82 -12.91
N PRO A 35 5.40 -10.08 -14.01
CA PRO A 35 4.67 -8.81 -13.94
C PRO A 35 3.22 -9.01 -13.47
N ILE A 36 2.69 -8.02 -12.76
CA ILE A 36 1.27 -7.91 -12.37
C ILE A 36 0.59 -6.81 -13.20
N LYS A 37 1.17 -5.61 -13.16
CA LYS A 37 0.77 -4.45 -13.98
C LYS A 37 1.99 -3.61 -14.33
N LYS A 38 1.81 -2.48 -15.03
CA LYS A 38 2.91 -1.55 -15.32
C LYS A 38 3.65 -1.21 -14.02
N SER A 39 4.96 -1.43 -14.03
CA SER A 39 5.86 -1.15 -12.91
C SER A 39 5.56 -1.89 -11.60
N VAL A 40 4.70 -2.90 -11.61
CA VAL A 40 4.38 -3.73 -10.43
C VAL A 40 4.57 -5.21 -10.76
N TYR A 41 5.32 -5.89 -9.93
CA TYR A 41 5.75 -7.26 -10.15
C TYR A 41 5.45 -8.13 -8.93
N MET A 42 5.17 -9.40 -9.17
CA MET A 42 5.21 -10.42 -8.14
C MET A 42 6.65 -10.87 -7.98
N VAL A 43 7.12 -10.90 -6.74
CA VAL A 43 8.45 -11.40 -6.38
C VAL A 43 8.35 -12.34 -5.19
N ARG A 44 9.34 -13.21 -5.01
CA ARG A 44 9.56 -13.91 -3.74
C ARG A 44 10.65 -13.20 -2.95
N ILE A 45 10.46 -13.02 -1.66
CA ILE A 45 11.48 -12.50 -0.75
C ILE A 45 11.88 -13.55 0.29
N GLY A 46 13.09 -13.42 0.79
CA GLY A 46 13.61 -14.17 1.93
C GLY A 46 14.79 -13.42 2.53
N ASN A 47 15.23 -13.87 3.70
CA ASN A 47 16.46 -13.35 4.30
C ASN A 47 17.62 -13.50 3.31
N ARG A 48 18.51 -12.51 3.27
CA ARG A 48 19.63 -12.50 2.35
C ARG A 48 20.45 -13.79 2.44
N GLY A 49 20.72 -14.41 1.30
CA GLY A 49 21.46 -15.67 1.20
C GLY A 49 20.62 -16.94 1.44
N MET A 50 19.33 -16.79 1.78
CA MET A 50 18.37 -17.89 1.85
C MET A 50 17.53 -17.95 0.58
N GLU A 51 16.94 -19.12 0.32
CA GLU A 51 15.98 -19.27 -0.77
C GLU A 51 14.72 -18.42 -0.49
N PRO A 52 14.35 -17.48 -1.39
CA PRO A 52 13.17 -16.63 -1.19
C PRO A 52 11.87 -17.44 -1.30
N THR A 53 11.05 -17.45 -0.24
CA THR A 53 9.79 -18.20 -0.19
C THR A 53 8.55 -17.31 -0.15
N ASP A 54 8.64 -16.13 0.46
CA ASP A 54 7.47 -15.31 0.77
C ASP A 54 7.07 -14.45 -0.44
N VAL A 55 5.82 -14.56 -0.88
CA VAL A 55 5.34 -13.82 -2.05
C VAL A 55 4.94 -12.40 -1.68
N VAL A 56 5.52 -11.42 -2.36
CA VAL A 56 5.24 -9.99 -2.16
C VAL A 56 5.11 -9.25 -3.50
N ALA A 57 4.48 -8.08 -3.45
CA ALA A 57 4.41 -7.14 -4.56
C ALA A 57 5.62 -6.21 -4.53
N LEU A 58 6.27 -6.04 -5.68
CA LEU A 58 7.36 -5.09 -5.91
C LEU A 58 6.87 -3.99 -6.85
N LYS A 59 6.81 -2.75 -6.38
CA LYS A 59 6.62 -1.56 -7.23
C LYS A 59 8.00 -0.98 -7.58
N VAL A 60 8.23 -0.68 -8.86
CA VAL A 60 9.51 -0.17 -9.36
C VAL A 60 9.35 1.23 -9.96
N ALA A 61 10.08 2.20 -9.41
CA ALA A 61 10.25 3.54 -9.98
C ALA A 61 11.56 3.62 -10.78
N ARG A 62 11.56 4.45 -11.83
CA ARG A 62 12.73 4.72 -12.67
C ARG A 62 12.82 6.20 -12.98
N GLY A 63 13.99 6.80 -12.76
CA GLY A 63 14.20 8.23 -12.87
C GLY A 63 13.91 8.94 -11.55
N SER A 64 14.60 10.06 -11.32
CA SER A 64 14.60 10.77 -10.03
C SER A 64 13.19 11.16 -9.56
N GLU A 65 12.38 11.76 -10.44
CA GLU A 65 11.01 12.20 -10.12
C GLU A 65 10.12 11.04 -9.64
N ALA A 66 10.11 9.93 -10.38
CA ALA A 66 9.32 8.76 -10.01
C ALA A 66 9.83 8.10 -8.72
N VAL A 67 11.14 8.17 -8.44
CA VAL A 67 11.73 7.64 -7.21
C VAL A 67 11.34 8.52 -6.02
N GLU A 68 11.37 9.85 -6.17
CA GLU A 68 10.91 10.80 -5.13
C GLU A 68 9.41 10.64 -4.84
N GLU A 69 8.58 10.45 -5.87
CA GLU A 69 7.16 10.12 -5.71
C GLU A 69 6.95 8.83 -4.90
N MET A 70 7.70 7.78 -5.22
CA MET A 70 7.64 6.51 -4.51
C MET A 70 8.16 6.61 -3.08
N GLU A 71 9.16 7.45 -2.82
CA GLU A 71 9.67 7.72 -1.47
C GLU A 71 8.60 8.40 -0.61
N ARG A 72 7.86 9.37 -1.16
CA ARG A 72 6.71 9.97 -0.45
C ARG A 72 5.64 8.93 -0.12
N GLU A 73 5.29 8.07 -1.06
CA GLU A 73 4.36 6.96 -0.83
C GLU A 73 4.86 6.02 0.28
N ALA A 74 6.13 5.61 0.22
CA ALA A 74 6.75 4.76 1.23
C ALA A 74 6.68 5.38 2.63
N GLY A 75 6.88 6.70 2.73
CA GLY A 75 6.75 7.45 3.98
C GLY A 75 5.38 7.30 4.65
N PHE A 76 4.29 7.21 3.88
CA PHE A 76 2.96 6.94 4.46
C PHE A 76 2.90 5.56 5.12
N TYR A 77 3.43 4.54 4.45
CA TYR A 77 3.47 3.19 5.03
C TYR A 77 4.34 3.13 6.30
N GLU A 78 5.50 3.79 6.28
CA GLU A 78 6.46 3.78 7.39
C GLU A 78 6.02 4.60 8.61
N HIS A 79 5.12 5.55 8.43
CA HIS A 79 4.70 6.47 9.48
C HIS A 79 3.18 6.42 9.70
N GLN A 80 2.40 7.17 8.92
CA GLN A 80 0.96 7.36 9.11
C GLN A 80 0.18 6.05 9.14
N LEU A 81 0.54 5.10 8.29
CA LEU A 81 -0.23 3.87 8.08
C LEU A 81 0.38 2.67 8.81
N ARG A 82 1.42 2.87 9.63
CA ARG A 82 2.18 1.79 10.26
C ARG A 82 1.29 0.82 11.04
N ASP A 83 0.38 1.33 11.85
CA ASP A 83 -0.51 0.51 12.70
C ASP A 83 -1.70 -0.08 11.92
N LEU A 84 -1.85 0.31 10.65
CA LEU A 84 -2.90 -0.15 9.74
C LEU A 84 -2.43 -1.28 8.81
N GLN A 85 -1.14 -1.61 8.82
CA GLN A 85 -0.54 -2.59 7.95
C GLN A 85 -1.01 -4.01 8.22
N GLY A 86 -1.30 -4.75 7.15
CA GLY A 86 -1.79 -6.12 7.18
C GLY A 86 -3.28 -6.26 7.49
N THR A 87 -3.98 -5.16 7.78
CA THR A 87 -5.43 -5.14 8.08
C THR A 87 -6.16 -4.18 7.15
N VAL A 88 -5.75 -2.92 7.09
CA VAL A 88 -6.43 -1.89 6.27
C VAL A 88 -5.63 -1.58 5.02
N VAL A 89 -4.30 -1.58 5.14
CA VAL A 89 -3.35 -1.39 4.03
C VAL A 89 -2.38 -2.57 3.96
N PRO A 90 -1.70 -2.81 2.83
CA PRO A 90 -0.66 -3.83 2.73
C PRO A 90 0.43 -3.67 3.79
N LYS A 91 1.02 -4.78 4.25
CA LYS A 91 2.31 -4.71 4.94
C LYS A 91 3.37 -4.13 4.00
N CYS A 92 4.24 -3.28 4.51
CA CYS A 92 5.37 -2.71 3.82
C CYS A 92 6.65 -3.34 4.36
N TYR A 93 7.47 -3.90 3.46
CA TYR A 93 8.74 -4.53 3.78
C TYR A 93 9.94 -3.59 3.52
N GLY A 94 9.64 -2.34 3.16
CA GLY A 94 10.60 -1.26 3.00
C GLY A 94 10.70 -0.71 1.57
N PHE A 95 11.30 0.47 1.50
CA PHE A 95 11.66 1.15 0.27
C PHE A 95 13.18 1.18 0.11
N TYR A 96 13.65 0.78 -1.07
CA TYR A 96 15.06 0.61 -1.39
C TYR A 96 15.40 1.35 -2.66
N THR A 97 16.54 2.03 -2.69
CA THR A 97 17.00 2.80 -3.85
C THR A 97 18.38 2.35 -4.32
N ALA A 98 18.65 2.57 -5.60
CA ALA A 98 19.96 2.35 -6.21
C ALA A 98 20.13 3.21 -7.45
N LYS A 99 21.38 3.37 -7.89
CA LYS A 99 21.70 3.92 -9.21
C LYS A 99 22.16 2.78 -10.12
N VAL A 100 21.34 2.41 -11.10
CA VAL A 100 21.62 1.32 -12.05
C VAL A 100 21.92 1.93 -13.41
N ARG A 101 23.15 1.76 -13.90
CA ARG A 101 23.60 2.35 -15.19
C ARG A 101 23.33 3.87 -15.29
N GLY A 102 23.54 4.59 -14.19
CA GLY A 102 23.33 6.04 -14.11
C GLY A 102 21.87 6.48 -13.89
N MET A 103 20.91 5.57 -13.91
CA MET A 103 19.49 5.85 -13.66
C MET A 103 19.12 5.55 -12.21
N ASP A 104 18.37 6.44 -11.57
CA ASP A 104 17.83 6.21 -10.24
C ASP A 104 16.69 5.19 -10.32
N ILE A 105 16.75 4.19 -9.45
CA ILE A 105 15.78 3.10 -9.32
C ILE A 105 15.27 3.09 -7.88
N GLY A 106 13.96 3.02 -7.74
CA GLY A 106 13.28 2.85 -6.46
C GLY A 106 12.49 1.56 -6.45
N CYS A 107 12.52 0.84 -5.33
CA CYS A 107 11.83 -0.43 -5.14
C CYS A 107 11.07 -0.40 -3.83
N LEU A 108 9.74 -0.42 -3.90
CA LEU A 108 8.85 -0.54 -2.75
C LEU A 108 8.29 -1.96 -2.68
N LEU A 109 8.57 -2.65 -1.57
CA LEU A 109 8.07 -4.00 -1.31
C LEU A 109 6.83 -3.95 -0.42
N LEU A 110 5.72 -4.49 -0.92
CA LEU A 110 4.43 -4.55 -0.23
C LEU A 110 3.89 -5.96 -0.18
N GLU A 111 3.01 -6.25 0.78
CA GLU A 111 2.22 -7.48 0.82
C GLU A 111 1.56 -7.73 -0.54
N TYR A 112 1.70 -8.95 -1.05
CA TYR A 112 0.99 -9.33 -2.26
C TYR A 112 -0.48 -9.56 -1.94
N CYS A 113 -1.30 -8.54 -2.18
CA CYS A 113 -2.73 -8.66 -2.02
C CYS A 113 -3.34 -9.35 -3.25
N SER A 114 -3.81 -10.58 -3.06
CA SER A 114 -4.62 -11.27 -4.05
C SER A 114 -5.60 -12.20 -3.37
N GLY A 115 -6.89 -11.94 -3.55
CA GLY A 115 -7.94 -12.87 -3.23
C GLY A 115 -9.07 -12.76 -4.26
N PRO A 116 -9.77 -13.86 -4.57
CA PRO A 116 -11.06 -13.72 -5.22
C PRO A 116 -11.93 -12.82 -4.33
N PRO A 117 -12.66 -11.85 -4.89
CA PRO A 117 -13.59 -11.06 -4.09
C PRO A 117 -14.55 -12.03 -3.40
N GLY A 118 -14.77 -11.81 -2.10
CA GLY A 118 -15.86 -12.46 -1.40
C GLY A 118 -17.16 -12.26 -2.16
N ARG A 119 -18.05 -13.25 -2.13
CA ARG A 119 -19.34 -13.18 -2.85
C ARG A 119 -20.29 -12.10 -2.30
N ASP A 120 -19.97 -11.54 -1.14
CA ASP A 120 -20.74 -10.48 -0.50
C ASP A 120 -20.16 -9.09 -0.82
N PHE A 121 -20.60 -8.54 -1.95
CA PHE A 121 -20.22 -7.21 -2.40
C PHE A 121 -20.67 -6.09 -1.45
N ALA A 122 -21.76 -6.29 -0.70
CA ALA A 122 -22.23 -5.30 0.26
C ALA A 122 -21.28 -5.21 1.45
N HIS A 123 -20.80 -6.36 1.93
CA HIS A 123 -19.78 -6.42 2.97
C HIS A 123 -18.46 -5.77 2.54
N ILE A 124 -17.93 -6.13 1.37
CA ILE A 124 -16.69 -5.54 0.84
C ILE A 124 -16.82 -4.02 0.69
N ARG A 125 -17.95 -3.53 0.20
CA ARG A 125 -18.23 -2.08 0.09
C ARG A 125 -18.23 -1.40 1.46
N SER A 126 -18.95 -1.96 2.43
CA SER A 126 -19.01 -1.42 3.79
C SER A 126 -17.63 -1.36 4.42
N GLN A 127 -16.83 -2.40 4.23
CA GLN A 127 -15.46 -2.46 4.74
C GLN A 127 -14.54 -1.47 4.03
N SER A 128 -14.61 -1.33 2.70
CA SER A 128 -13.88 -0.30 1.95
C SER A 128 -14.14 1.11 2.49
N GLN A 129 -15.40 1.45 2.75
CA GLN A 129 -15.78 2.74 3.32
C GLN A 129 -15.24 2.91 4.75
N GLY A 130 -15.35 1.86 5.58
CA GLY A 130 -14.82 1.86 6.95
C GLY A 130 -13.30 2.05 6.98
N HIS A 131 -12.58 1.32 6.14
CA HIS A 131 -11.12 1.40 5.98
C HIS A 131 -10.68 2.79 5.52
N ALA A 132 -11.33 3.33 4.49
CA ALA A 132 -11.06 4.69 4.00
C ALA A 132 -11.28 5.74 5.10
N SER A 133 -12.38 5.62 5.83
CA SER A 133 -12.72 6.53 6.93
C SER A 133 -11.72 6.43 8.08
N TYR A 134 -11.21 5.22 8.36
CA TYR A 134 -10.24 5.01 9.42
C TYR A 134 -8.86 5.57 9.06
N ILE A 135 -8.41 5.41 7.81
CA ILE A 135 -7.19 6.07 7.31
C ILE A 135 -7.28 7.60 7.46
N CYS A 136 -8.44 8.20 7.14
CA CYS A 136 -8.67 9.63 7.31
C CYS A 136 -8.66 10.07 8.79
N SER A 137 -9.08 9.19 9.71
CA SER A 137 -9.31 9.57 11.11
C SER A 137 -8.01 9.86 11.88
N PRO A 138 -8.08 10.71 12.93
CA PRO A 138 -6.93 10.96 13.81
C PRO A 138 -6.40 9.72 14.52
N GLN A 139 -7.26 8.73 14.77
CA GLN A 139 -6.91 7.48 15.47
C GLN A 139 -6.40 6.36 14.54
N GLY A 140 -6.40 6.61 13.23
CA GLY A 140 -5.90 5.66 12.24
C GLY A 140 -4.68 6.23 11.54
N GLY A 141 -4.88 6.77 10.35
CA GLY A 141 -3.78 7.22 9.49
C GLY A 141 -3.48 8.71 9.54
N SER A 142 -4.47 9.56 9.85
CA SER A 142 -4.39 11.00 9.59
C SER A 142 -3.88 11.30 8.16
N ALA A 143 -4.40 10.58 7.16
CA ALA A 143 -4.04 10.71 5.75
C ALA A 143 -5.28 10.69 4.86
N THR A 144 -5.23 11.45 3.76
CA THR A 144 -6.19 11.34 2.65
C THR A 144 -5.48 10.61 1.52
N HIS A 145 -6.14 9.65 0.90
CA HIS A 145 -5.55 8.85 -0.18
C HIS A 145 -5.49 9.66 -1.48
N GLY A 146 -6.55 10.40 -1.80
CA GLY A 146 -6.65 11.31 -2.94
C GLY A 146 -7.31 10.75 -4.22
N ASP A 147 -7.69 9.46 -4.26
CA ASP A 147 -8.26 8.82 -5.46
C ASP A 147 -9.12 7.58 -5.18
N LEU A 148 -9.77 7.48 -4.02
CA LEU A 148 -10.55 6.28 -3.70
C LEU A 148 -11.82 6.09 -4.55
N ALA A 149 -12.33 7.17 -5.15
CA ALA A 149 -13.57 7.13 -5.94
C ALA A 149 -13.47 6.22 -7.18
N GLY A 150 -12.26 6.03 -7.72
CA GLY A 150 -12.02 5.18 -8.88
C GLY A 150 -12.12 3.67 -8.58
N GLY A 151 -12.24 3.25 -7.32
CA GLY A 151 -12.47 1.87 -6.90
C GLY A 151 -11.30 0.87 -7.12
N HIS A 152 -10.32 1.22 -7.94
CA HIS A 152 -9.22 0.35 -8.38
C HIS A 152 -8.09 0.20 -7.35
N HIS A 153 -8.12 1.00 -6.28
CA HIS A 153 -7.19 0.96 -5.15
C HIS A 153 -7.66 0.05 -4.02
N PHE A 154 -8.84 -0.57 -4.16
CA PHE A 154 -9.34 -1.57 -3.23
C PHE A 154 -9.03 -2.97 -3.75
N ILE A 155 -8.16 -3.69 -3.07
CA ILE A 155 -7.77 -5.06 -3.41
C ILE A 155 -8.45 -6.04 -2.44
N PRO A 156 -9.38 -6.89 -2.92
CA PRO A 156 -10.02 -7.90 -2.07
C PRO A 156 -9.04 -8.94 -1.54
N MET A 157 -9.23 -9.30 -0.27
CA MET A 157 -8.47 -10.31 0.47
C MET A 157 -9.46 -11.26 1.17
N GLY A 158 -10.13 -12.10 0.40
CA GLY A 158 -11.19 -12.98 0.90
C GLY A 158 -12.42 -12.19 1.30
N HIS A 159 -12.71 -12.11 2.60
CA HIS A 159 -13.80 -11.32 3.17
C HIS A 159 -13.40 -9.88 3.52
N ASP A 160 -12.14 -9.52 3.30
CA ASP A 160 -11.57 -8.23 3.69
C ASP A 160 -11.07 -7.47 2.45
N VAL A 161 -10.60 -6.24 2.62
CA VAL A 161 -10.08 -5.37 1.56
C VAL A 161 -8.83 -4.62 2.03
N ARG A 162 -7.86 -4.46 1.13
CA ARG A 162 -6.68 -3.62 1.34
C ARG A 162 -6.75 -2.39 0.46
N ILE A 163 -6.47 -1.22 1.02
CA ILE A 163 -6.31 0.02 0.27
C ILE A 163 -4.84 0.15 -0.13
N VAL A 164 -4.56 0.35 -1.42
CA VAL A 164 -3.21 0.39 -2.00
C VAL A 164 -2.99 1.67 -2.79
N ASP A 165 -1.73 1.96 -3.15
CA ASP A 165 -1.34 3.08 -4.03
C ASP A 165 -1.53 4.49 -3.43
N PHE A 166 -0.73 4.81 -2.41
CA PHE A 166 -0.74 6.13 -1.73
C PHE A 166 0.15 7.16 -2.44
N SER A 167 0.35 7.02 -3.75
CA SER A 167 1.25 7.87 -4.55
C SER A 167 0.83 9.35 -4.59
N VAL A 168 -0.47 9.63 -4.44
CA VAL A 168 -1.04 10.99 -4.39
C VAL A 168 -1.58 11.35 -3.00
N ALA A 169 -1.28 10.52 -1.99
CA ALA A 169 -1.77 10.75 -0.65
C ALA A 169 -1.15 11.99 -0.01
N VAL A 170 -1.91 12.61 0.88
CA VAL A 170 -1.48 13.79 1.63
C VAL A 170 -1.78 13.62 3.12
N PRO A 171 -0.93 14.15 4.02
CA PRO A 171 -1.27 14.22 5.43
C PRO A 171 -2.58 14.99 5.62
N HIS A 172 -3.44 14.50 6.51
CA HIS A 172 -4.78 15.01 6.69
C HIS A 172 -5.11 15.15 8.17
N LYS A 173 -5.67 16.29 8.54
CA LYS A 173 -6.27 16.50 9.87
C LYS A 173 -7.77 16.55 9.71
N CYS A 174 -8.43 15.46 10.06
CA CYS A 174 -9.89 15.41 10.01
C CYS A 174 -10.47 16.25 11.15
N VAL A 175 -11.40 17.15 10.82
CA VAL A 175 -12.05 18.06 11.79
C VAL A 175 -13.30 17.42 12.43
N SER A 176 -13.75 16.27 11.93
CA SER A 176 -15.03 15.67 12.33
C SER A 176 -14.83 14.59 13.40
N GLY A 177 -15.57 14.72 14.51
CA GLY A 177 -15.48 13.85 15.69
C GLY A 177 -16.81 13.21 16.10
N LEU A 178 -17.60 12.69 15.15
CA LEU A 178 -18.84 11.98 15.50
C LEU A 178 -18.88 10.57 14.89
N SER A 179 -18.91 9.59 15.79
CA SER A 179 -19.24 8.20 15.46
C SER A 179 -20.74 8.04 15.39
N LYS A 180 -21.30 7.65 14.23
CA LYS A 180 -22.66 7.08 14.22
C LYS A 180 -22.54 5.58 14.45
N ARG A 181 -23.22 5.10 15.49
CA ARG A 181 -23.54 3.68 15.67
C ARG A 181 -24.61 3.30 14.64
N ALA A 182 -24.20 2.62 13.58
CA ALA A 182 -25.11 1.80 12.80
C ALA A 182 -24.56 0.36 12.80
N ALA A 183 -25.36 -0.58 13.32
CA ALA A 183 -25.14 -2.02 13.26
C ALA A 183 -23.79 -2.56 13.78
N GLY A 184 -23.36 -2.15 14.99
CA GLY A 184 -22.34 -2.89 15.76
C GLY A 184 -20.87 -2.56 15.46
N HIS A 185 -20.56 -1.81 14.39
CA HIS A 185 -19.20 -1.32 14.11
C HIS A 185 -19.09 0.19 14.37
N ARG A 186 -18.01 0.63 15.04
CA ARG A 186 -17.72 2.05 15.25
C ARG A 186 -17.28 2.66 13.91
N HIS A 187 -18.21 3.24 13.15
CA HIS A 187 -17.84 4.09 12.01
C HIS A 187 -17.44 5.46 12.54
N HIS A 188 -16.21 5.88 12.25
CA HIS A 188 -15.80 7.28 12.37
C HIS A 188 -16.29 8.00 11.12
N ILE A 189 -17.23 8.95 11.25
CA ILE A 189 -17.66 9.74 10.10
C ILE A 189 -16.61 10.82 9.87
N CYS A 190 -15.71 10.57 8.93
CA CYS A 190 -14.79 11.57 8.42
C CYS A 190 -15.55 12.43 7.38
N GLY A 191 -15.77 13.71 7.69
CA GLY A 191 -16.38 14.69 6.80
C GLY A 191 -15.41 15.26 5.77
N CYS A 192 -14.36 14.52 5.38
CA CYS A 192 -13.46 14.97 4.34
C CYS A 192 -14.07 14.72 2.95
N HIS A 193 -13.63 15.51 1.98
CA HIS A 193 -14.16 15.49 0.63
C HIS A 193 -14.05 14.11 -0.03
N GLU A 194 -12.91 13.41 0.14
CA GLU A 194 -12.69 12.10 -0.45
C GLU A 194 -13.70 11.06 0.05
N ILE A 195 -13.96 11.01 1.36
CA ILE A 195 -14.95 10.07 1.94
C ILE A 195 -16.36 10.42 1.49
N ALA A 196 -16.72 11.71 1.46
CA ALA A 196 -18.02 12.13 0.95
C ALA A 196 -18.23 11.77 -0.52
N VAL A 197 -17.20 11.88 -1.36
CA VAL A 197 -17.26 11.44 -2.76
C VAL A 197 -17.41 9.92 -2.84
N LEU A 198 -16.63 9.17 -2.06
CA LEU A 198 -16.69 7.71 -2.01
C LEU A 198 -18.09 7.20 -1.60
N GLU A 199 -18.69 7.81 -0.59
CA GLU A 199 -20.07 7.52 -0.15
C GLU A 199 -21.07 7.77 -1.28
N ASN A 200 -20.95 8.89 -2.00
CA ASN A 200 -21.84 9.22 -3.12
C ASN A 200 -21.72 8.23 -4.29
N VAL A 201 -20.50 7.82 -4.66
CA VAL A 201 -20.30 6.82 -5.72
C VAL A 201 -20.96 5.51 -5.33
N TYR A 202 -20.73 5.04 -4.11
CA TYR A 202 -21.31 3.79 -3.64
C TYR A 202 -22.82 3.85 -3.38
N ALA A 203 -23.38 5.01 -3.04
CA ALA A 203 -24.82 5.21 -2.89
C ALA A 203 -25.56 5.13 -4.23
N ARG A 204 -24.94 5.56 -5.33
CA ARG A 204 -25.55 5.52 -6.69
C ARG A 204 -25.69 4.11 -7.27
N HIS A 205 -24.95 3.13 -6.73
CA HIS A 205 -25.06 1.72 -7.12
C HIS A 205 -26.06 0.92 -6.26
N LEU A 206 -27.06 1.60 -5.66
CA LEU A 206 -28.18 1.03 -4.89
C LEU A 206 -29.55 1.29 -5.55
N LEU A 207 -29.56 1.82 -6.78
CA LEU A 207 -30.72 1.97 -7.65
C LEU A 207 -30.46 1.19 -8.94
#